data_AF-A0A920S5H8-F1
#
_entry.id   AF-A0A920S5H8-F1
#
_cell.length_a   1.000
_cell.length_b   1.000
_cell.length_c   1.000
_cell.angle_alpha   90.00
_cell.angle_beta   90.00
_cell.angle_gamma   90.00
#
_symmetry.space_group_name_H-M   'P 1'
#
loop_
_entity.id
_entity.type
_entity.pdbx_description
1 polymer ?
#
loop_
_entity_poly.entity_id
_entity_poly.type
_entity_poly.pdbx_seq_one_letter_code
_entity_poly.pdbx_strand_id
1 'polypeptide(L)'
;MPVIDMATLEPVGEFGSKAWGDACSEGSIKILEAANLPDTINWAFSEDYTHPPARLMQDGRTHAGYYIMVRNGKVSAGDGVPEEALAIPGFHVQIPWAYLCNQSGALYGREGQRQRSADEQILMAAIVDHVGRDNPFNYPVNSKGIPSGMLDPVGAWPAEVGAALGEGGEEGNGLHNIAATLQMDSPEFAELPVTEMRVPIFGDMNEEQKQTFIALCGIRL
;
A
#
# COMPACT_ATOMS: atom_id res chain seq x y z
N MET A 1 19.19 12.51 11.20
CA MET A 1 18.01 13.37 11.03
C MET A 1 17.34 12.87 9.77
N PRO A 2 16.05 12.52 9.80
CA PRO A 2 15.36 12.05 8.62
C PRO A 2 15.48 13.03 7.47
N VAL A 3 15.57 12.50 6.25
CA VAL A 3 15.73 13.29 5.02
C VAL A 3 14.50 14.17 4.75
N ILE A 4 13.32 13.68 5.11
CA ILE A 4 12.05 14.38 4.94
C ILE A 4 11.64 15.03 6.26
N ASP A 5 11.38 16.34 6.20
CA ASP A 5 10.80 17.09 7.30
C ASP A 5 9.26 16.93 7.28
N MET A 6 8.74 16.12 8.19
CA MET A 6 7.31 15.84 8.31
C MET A 6 6.47 17.11 8.54
N ALA A 7 7.03 18.16 9.15
CA ALA A 7 6.30 19.40 9.41
C ALA A 7 5.99 20.20 8.13
N THR A 8 6.62 19.83 7.00
CA THR A 8 6.42 20.47 5.70
C THR A 8 5.45 19.72 4.79
N LEU A 9 4.98 18.54 5.20
CA LEU A 9 4.09 17.71 4.40
C LEU A 9 2.64 18.14 4.62
N GLU A 10 1.90 18.22 3.51
CA GLU A 10 0.45 18.41 3.49
C GLU A 10 -0.18 17.29 2.65
N PRO A 11 -1.44 16.91 2.90
CA PRO A 11 -2.15 15.96 2.04
C PRO A 11 -2.20 16.44 0.59
N VAL A 12 -1.79 15.60 -0.35
CA VAL A 12 -1.69 15.94 -1.79
C VAL A 12 -2.69 15.19 -2.66
N GLY A 13 -3.27 14.11 -2.15
CA GLY A 13 -4.24 13.31 -2.89
C GLY A 13 -4.69 12.07 -2.15
N GLU A 14 -5.75 11.43 -2.65
CA GLU A 14 -6.27 10.18 -2.10
C GLU A 14 -5.29 9.02 -2.32
N PHE A 15 -5.40 7.98 -1.49
CA PHE A 15 -4.64 6.74 -1.65
C PHE A 15 -4.85 6.15 -3.05
N GLY A 16 -3.75 5.87 -3.75
CA GLY A 16 -3.77 5.37 -5.13
C GLY A 16 -4.04 6.43 -6.21
N SER A 17 -4.27 7.69 -5.85
CA SER A 17 -4.29 8.80 -6.82
C SER A 17 -2.89 9.06 -7.39
N LYS A 18 -2.83 9.65 -8.58
CA LYS A 18 -1.55 10.00 -9.22
C LYS A 18 -0.75 10.99 -8.37
N ALA A 19 -1.39 12.04 -7.86
CA ALA A 19 -0.72 13.05 -7.05
C ALA A 19 -0.08 12.46 -5.78
N TRP A 20 -0.80 11.55 -5.11
CA TRP A 20 -0.28 10.84 -3.94
C TRP A 20 0.86 9.88 -4.31
N GLY A 21 0.70 9.09 -5.38
CA GLY A 21 1.73 8.16 -5.86
C GLY A 21 3.02 8.86 -6.31
N ASP A 22 2.91 9.98 -7.02
CA ASP A 22 4.04 10.82 -7.42
C ASP A 22 4.77 11.37 -6.18
N ALA A 23 4.05 11.88 -5.17
CA ALA A 23 4.65 12.40 -3.95
C ALA A 23 5.35 11.31 -3.10
N CYS A 24 4.75 10.11 -2.99
CA CYS A 24 5.40 8.96 -2.35
C CYS A 24 6.68 8.56 -3.09
N SER A 25 6.63 8.58 -4.43
CA SER A 25 7.78 8.28 -5.28
C SER A 25 8.91 9.29 -5.09
N GLU A 26 8.61 10.60 -5.09
CA GLU A 26 9.58 11.66 -4.81
C GLU A 26 10.21 11.51 -3.42
N GLY A 27 9.40 11.21 -2.40
CA GLY A 27 9.88 10.95 -1.04
C GLY A 27 10.84 9.75 -1.00
N SER A 28 10.48 8.65 -1.67
CA SER A 28 11.31 7.45 -1.74
C SER A 28 12.65 7.69 -2.45
N ILE A 29 12.67 8.46 -3.55
CA ILE A 29 13.89 8.83 -4.27
C ILE A 29 14.81 9.61 -3.34
N LYS A 30 14.30 10.67 -2.69
CA LYS A 30 15.09 11.51 -1.77
C LYS A 30 15.73 10.68 -0.65
N ILE A 31 14.95 9.79 -0.03
CA ILE A 31 15.43 8.93 1.06
C ILE A 31 16.52 7.97 0.57
N LEU A 32 16.26 7.25 -0.52
CA LEU A 32 17.16 6.19 -0.99
C LEU A 32 18.42 6.72 -1.68
N GLU A 33 18.35 7.87 -2.36
CA GLU A 33 19.54 8.54 -2.89
C GLU A 33 20.46 9.02 -1.76
N ALA A 34 19.90 9.57 -0.67
CA ALA A 34 20.67 9.96 0.50
C ALA A 34 21.36 8.77 1.19
N ALA A 35 20.79 7.57 1.08
CA ALA A 35 21.35 6.34 1.66
C ALA A 35 22.58 5.81 0.93
N ASN A 36 22.90 6.30 -0.28
CA ASN A 36 24.04 5.85 -1.10
C ASN A 36 24.12 4.31 -1.23
N LEU A 37 23.05 3.71 -1.77
CA LEU A 37 22.90 2.26 -1.86
C LEU A 37 24.05 1.58 -2.63
N PRO A 38 24.52 0.38 -2.19
CA PRO A 38 25.50 -0.39 -2.93
C PRO A 38 25.06 -0.73 -4.36
N ASP A 39 26.01 -0.75 -5.29
CA ASP A 39 25.77 -1.10 -6.70
C ASP A 39 25.38 -2.58 -6.91
N THR A 40 25.51 -3.41 -5.87
CA THR A 40 25.05 -4.80 -5.87
C THR A 40 23.54 -4.93 -5.68
N ILE A 41 22.84 -3.90 -5.21
CA ILE A 41 21.40 -3.96 -4.95
C ILE A 41 20.62 -3.87 -6.27
N ASN A 42 19.84 -4.92 -6.53
CA ASN A 42 18.82 -4.97 -7.56
C ASN A 42 17.53 -5.48 -6.91
N TRP A 43 16.58 -4.57 -6.68
CA TRP A 43 15.35 -4.84 -5.95
C TRP A 43 14.25 -3.86 -6.36
N ALA A 44 12.99 -4.28 -6.31
CA ALA A 44 11.88 -3.39 -6.59
C ALA A 44 10.74 -3.55 -5.59
N PHE A 45 9.92 -2.51 -5.52
CA PHE A 45 8.67 -2.41 -4.80
C PHE A 45 7.60 -1.97 -5.80
N SER A 46 6.42 -2.56 -5.74
CA SER A 46 5.24 -2.01 -6.40
C SER A 46 3.97 -2.39 -5.67
N GLU A 47 3.05 -1.45 -5.56
CA GLU A 47 1.68 -1.74 -5.15
C GLU A 47 0.74 -1.46 -6.31
N ASP A 48 -0.04 -2.47 -6.70
CA ASP A 48 -1.09 -2.39 -7.71
C ASP A 48 -2.46 -2.49 -7.01
N TYR A 49 -3.13 -1.35 -6.87
CA TYR A 49 -4.43 -1.27 -6.23
C TYR A 49 -5.52 -1.62 -7.25
N THR A 50 -6.13 -2.78 -7.08
CA THR A 50 -7.23 -3.24 -7.93
C THR A 50 -8.55 -2.60 -7.52
N HIS A 51 -9.46 -2.47 -8.48
CA HIS A 51 -10.80 -1.90 -8.25
C HIS A 51 -10.79 -0.48 -7.63
N PRO A 52 -9.88 0.44 -8.02
CA PRO A 52 -9.91 1.80 -7.52
C PRO A 52 -11.14 2.54 -8.07
N PRO A 53 -11.66 3.56 -7.37
CA PRO A 53 -12.67 4.44 -7.92
C PRO A 53 -12.25 5.02 -9.27
N ALA A 54 -13.20 5.15 -10.21
CA ALA A 54 -12.91 5.60 -11.57
C ALA A 54 -12.20 6.97 -11.64
N ARG A 55 -12.43 7.84 -10.63
CA ARG A 55 -11.74 9.13 -10.51
C ARG A 55 -10.23 9.01 -10.32
N LEU A 56 -9.75 7.90 -9.77
CA LEU A 56 -8.32 7.66 -9.61
C LEU A 56 -7.68 7.18 -10.92
N MET A 57 -8.46 6.68 -11.89
CA MET A 57 -7.97 6.11 -13.15
C MET A 57 -8.01 7.08 -14.33
N GLN A 58 -7.93 8.38 -14.07
CA GLN A 58 -7.97 9.43 -15.10
C GLN A 58 -6.67 9.49 -15.93
N ASP A 59 -6.68 10.29 -16.99
CA ASP A 59 -5.50 10.58 -17.83
C ASP A 59 -4.82 9.37 -18.49
N GLY A 60 -5.60 8.30 -18.73
CA GLY A 60 -5.11 7.09 -19.38
C GLY A 60 -4.29 6.18 -18.48
N ARG A 61 -4.32 6.38 -17.15
CA ARG A 61 -3.72 5.45 -16.18
C ARG A 61 -4.28 4.04 -16.39
N THR A 62 -3.40 3.07 -16.46
CA THR A 62 -3.75 1.65 -16.52
C THR A 62 -3.70 0.97 -15.16
N HIS A 63 -2.96 1.55 -14.21
CA HIS A 63 -2.84 1.09 -12.82
C HIS A 63 -3.05 2.25 -11.84
N ALA A 64 -3.69 1.98 -10.70
CA ALA A 64 -3.62 2.83 -9.53
C ALA A 64 -2.56 2.25 -8.59
N GLY A 65 -1.48 2.98 -8.34
CA GLY A 65 -0.34 2.43 -7.64
C GLY A 65 0.91 3.26 -7.87
N TYR A 66 2.00 2.83 -7.27
CA TYR A 66 3.33 3.39 -7.52
C TYR A 66 4.39 2.31 -7.35
N TYR A 67 5.59 2.59 -7.84
CA TYR A 67 6.73 1.69 -7.73
C TYR A 67 7.96 2.41 -7.20
N ILE A 68 8.87 1.63 -6.62
CA ILE A 68 10.24 2.02 -6.30
C ILE A 68 11.14 0.94 -6.86
N MET A 69 12.18 1.31 -7.58
CA MET A 69 13.09 0.38 -8.23
C MET A 69 14.52 0.80 -7.97
N VAL A 70 15.32 -0.14 -7.48
CA VAL A 70 16.76 0.00 -7.32
C VAL A 70 17.43 -0.93 -8.32
N ARG A 71 18.16 -0.36 -9.28
CA ARG A 71 18.97 -1.10 -10.25
C ARG A 71 20.42 -0.68 -10.15
N ASN A 72 21.27 -1.63 -9.78
CA ASN A 72 22.68 -1.40 -9.50
C ASN A 72 22.92 -0.19 -8.57
N GLY A 73 22.18 -0.15 -7.45
CA GLY A 73 22.24 0.94 -6.47
C GLY A 73 21.58 2.27 -6.91
N LYS A 74 21.10 2.38 -8.15
CA LYS A 74 20.41 3.59 -8.65
C LYS A 74 18.91 3.48 -8.45
N VAL A 75 18.32 4.56 -7.95
CA VAL A 75 16.90 4.64 -7.60
C VAL A 75 16.10 5.26 -8.74
N SER A 76 14.93 4.69 -9.00
CA SER A 76 13.87 5.25 -9.84
C SER A 76 12.54 4.92 -9.20
N ALA A 77 11.58 5.84 -9.21
CA ALA A 77 10.24 5.62 -8.67
C ALA A 77 9.24 6.45 -9.48
N GLY A 78 7.96 6.09 -9.40
CA GLY A 78 6.90 6.86 -10.05
C GLY A 78 5.52 6.23 -9.91
N ASP A 79 4.53 6.94 -10.43
CA ASP A 79 3.17 6.45 -10.58
C ASP A 79 3.09 5.19 -11.47
N GLY A 80 2.14 4.32 -11.13
CA GLY A 80 1.87 3.09 -11.86
C GLY A 80 2.78 1.92 -11.49
N VAL A 81 2.69 0.86 -12.29
CA VAL A 81 3.35 -0.43 -12.03
C VAL A 81 3.99 -0.92 -13.33
N PRO A 82 5.18 -0.41 -13.70
CA PRO A 82 5.78 -0.74 -14.98
C PRO A 82 6.32 -2.17 -14.99
N GLU A 83 6.24 -2.84 -16.14
CA GLU A 83 6.71 -4.23 -16.32
C GLU A 83 8.18 -4.41 -15.91
N GLU A 84 9.00 -3.38 -16.12
CA GLU A 84 10.42 -3.41 -15.74
C GLU A 84 10.65 -3.48 -14.22
N ALA A 85 9.73 -2.96 -13.40
CA ALA A 85 9.80 -3.08 -11.94
C ALA A 85 9.37 -4.49 -11.52
N LEU A 86 8.27 -5.00 -12.09
CA LEU A 86 7.76 -6.36 -11.85
C LEU A 86 8.75 -7.46 -12.27
N ALA A 87 9.65 -7.18 -13.20
CA ALA A 87 10.66 -8.13 -13.67
C ALA A 87 11.84 -8.33 -12.69
N ILE A 88 11.97 -7.49 -11.66
CA ILE A 88 13.05 -7.60 -10.66
C ILE A 88 12.51 -8.34 -9.43
N PRO A 89 13.30 -9.22 -8.79
CA PRO A 89 12.92 -9.75 -7.48
C PRO A 89 12.62 -8.63 -6.48
N GLY A 90 11.44 -8.65 -5.89
CA GLY A 90 10.98 -7.51 -5.11
C GLY A 90 9.81 -7.78 -4.17
N PHE A 91 9.29 -6.69 -3.62
CA PHE A 91 7.98 -6.64 -2.97
C PHE A 91 6.95 -6.12 -3.98
N HIS A 92 6.24 -7.03 -4.63
CA HIS A 92 5.20 -6.70 -5.58
C HIS A 92 3.87 -7.18 -5.03
N VAL A 93 2.96 -6.27 -4.74
CA VAL A 93 1.64 -6.62 -4.22
C VAL A 93 0.55 -6.11 -5.15
N GLN A 94 -0.44 -6.95 -5.40
CA GLN A 94 -1.71 -6.61 -6.00
C GLN A 94 -2.82 -6.83 -4.97
N ILE A 95 -3.62 -5.82 -4.69
CA ILE A 95 -4.57 -5.81 -3.58
C ILE A 95 -5.78 -4.94 -3.88
N PRO A 96 -7.01 -5.27 -3.45
CA PRO A 96 -8.13 -4.36 -3.62
C PRO A 96 -7.89 -3.03 -2.92
N TRP A 97 -8.12 -1.93 -3.65
CA TRP A 97 -7.93 -0.57 -3.17
C TRP A 97 -8.65 -0.35 -1.83
N ALA A 98 -9.92 -0.74 -1.75
CA ALA A 98 -10.73 -0.53 -0.55
C ALA A 98 -10.29 -1.36 0.66
N TYR A 99 -9.57 -2.46 0.43
CA TYR A 99 -9.06 -3.28 1.54
C TYR A 99 -7.91 -2.59 2.27
N LEU A 100 -7.13 -1.70 1.61
CA LEU A 100 -5.98 -1.01 2.21
C LEU A 100 -6.15 0.50 2.40
N CYS A 101 -7.00 1.14 1.60
CA CYS A 101 -7.02 2.60 1.44
C CYS A 101 -7.04 3.36 2.77
N ASN A 102 -7.95 3.02 3.68
CA ASN A 102 -8.15 3.83 4.88
C ASN A 102 -7.03 3.64 5.91
N GLN A 103 -6.55 2.41 6.12
CA GLN A 103 -5.49 2.15 7.10
C GLN A 103 -4.10 2.58 6.65
N SER A 104 -3.89 2.82 5.35
CA SER A 104 -2.67 3.46 4.84
C SER A 104 -2.51 4.91 5.31
N GLY A 105 -3.61 5.56 5.72
CA GLY A 105 -3.59 6.90 6.30
C GLY A 105 -3.37 6.95 7.82
N ALA A 106 -3.00 5.82 8.45
CA ALA A 106 -2.69 5.77 9.89
C ALA A 106 -1.19 5.97 10.13
N LEU A 107 -0.84 6.79 11.13
CA LEU A 107 0.54 6.93 11.59
C LEU A 107 0.86 5.88 12.65
N TYR A 108 1.97 5.18 12.51
CA TYR A 108 2.37 4.17 13.47
C TYR A 108 3.86 3.87 13.49
N GLY A 109 4.35 3.47 14.67
CA GLY A 109 5.57 2.69 14.83
C GLY A 109 5.27 1.19 14.82
N ARG A 110 6.21 0.37 15.29
CA ARG A 110 6.11 -1.10 15.23
C ARG A 110 4.90 -1.68 15.95
N GLU A 111 4.52 -1.09 17.09
CA GLU A 111 3.37 -1.58 17.84
C GLU A 111 2.06 -1.33 17.10
N GLY A 112 1.90 -0.14 16.49
CA GLY A 112 0.74 0.13 15.64
C GLY A 112 0.72 -0.74 14.38
N GLN A 113 1.88 -1.08 13.80
CA GLN A 113 1.95 -2.06 12.70
C GLN A 113 1.41 -3.43 13.12
N ARG A 114 1.76 -3.92 14.33
CA ARG A 114 1.24 -5.17 14.87
C ARG A 114 -0.26 -5.11 15.09
N GLN A 115 -0.75 -4.02 15.68
CA GLN A 115 -2.19 -3.84 15.89
C GLN A 115 -2.95 -3.79 14.56
N ARG A 116 -2.47 -2.99 13.60
CA ARG A 116 -3.03 -2.92 12.25
C ARG A 116 -3.07 -4.31 11.59
N SER A 117 -1.99 -5.09 11.71
CA SER A 117 -1.93 -6.45 11.16
C SER A 117 -2.94 -7.40 11.81
N ALA A 118 -3.19 -7.24 13.12
CA ALA A 118 -4.20 -8.01 13.83
C ALA A 118 -5.62 -7.61 13.39
N ASP A 119 -5.89 -6.32 13.25
CA ASP A 119 -7.17 -5.79 12.76
C ASP A 119 -7.45 -6.25 11.32
N GLU A 120 -6.45 -6.22 10.44
CA GLU A 120 -6.57 -6.68 9.04
C GLU A 120 -6.90 -8.17 8.93
N GLN A 121 -6.41 -8.99 9.86
CA GLN A 121 -6.77 -10.42 9.95
C GLN A 121 -8.23 -10.61 10.35
N ILE A 122 -8.74 -9.80 11.29
CA ILE A 122 -10.14 -9.82 11.70
C ILE A 122 -11.03 -9.39 10.53
N LEU A 123 -10.66 -8.31 9.84
CA LEU A 123 -11.37 -7.83 8.64
C LEU A 123 -11.43 -8.92 7.56
N MET A 124 -10.29 -9.54 7.23
CA MET A 124 -10.24 -10.60 6.22
C MET A 124 -11.13 -11.79 6.62
N ALA A 125 -11.06 -12.24 7.88
CA ALA A 125 -11.88 -13.35 8.37
C ALA A 125 -13.38 -13.04 8.24
N ALA A 126 -13.80 -11.82 8.58
CA ALA A 126 -15.19 -11.39 8.44
C ALA A 126 -15.65 -11.33 6.98
N ILE A 127 -14.79 -10.88 6.06
CA ILE A 127 -15.08 -10.90 4.61
C ILE A 127 -15.23 -12.35 4.12
N VAL A 128 -14.32 -13.24 4.50
CA VAL A 128 -14.37 -14.66 4.10
C VAL A 128 -15.65 -15.33 4.60
N ASP A 129 -16.03 -15.10 5.86
CA ASP A 129 -17.27 -15.62 6.44
C ASP A 129 -18.51 -15.10 5.70
N HIS A 130 -18.55 -13.80 5.40
CA HIS A 130 -19.67 -13.18 4.70
C HIS A 130 -19.82 -13.65 3.24
N VAL A 131 -18.70 -13.77 2.52
CA VAL A 131 -18.68 -14.15 1.09
C VAL A 131 -18.79 -15.67 0.91
N GLY A 132 -18.37 -16.46 1.91
CA GLY A 132 -18.41 -17.92 1.88
C GLY A 132 -17.31 -18.56 1.01
N ARG A 133 -16.15 -17.91 0.84
CA ARG A 133 -14.99 -18.48 0.11
C ARG A 133 -13.65 -17.98 0.65
N ASP A 134 -12.65 -18.86 0.68
CA ASP A 134 -11.31 -18.59 1.25
C ASP A 134 -10.46 -17.58 0.45
N ASN A 135 -10.73 -17.40 -0.85
CA ASN A 135 -10.05 -16.42 -1.71
C ASN A 135 -11.08 -15.34 -2.16
N PRO A 136 -11.52 -14.44 -1.26
CA PRO A 136 -12.59 -13.50 -1.58
C PRO A 136 -12.19 -12.54 -2.69
N PHE A 137 -10.90 -12.20 -2.81
CA PHE A 137 -10.37 -11.24 -3.78
C PHE A 137 -9.91 -11.86 -5.11
N ASN A 138 -10.08 -13.18 -5.29
CA ASN A 138 -9.61 -13.90 -6.48
C ASN A 138 -8.12 -13.67 -6.79
N TYR A 139 -7.28 -13.65 -5.75
CA TYR A 139 -5.84 -13.52 -5.93
C TYR A 139 -5.27 -14.64 -6.81
N PRO A 140 -4.22 -14.34 -7.59
CA PRO A 140 -3.49 -15.36 -8.32
C PRO A 140 -2.86 -16.37 -7.36
N VAL A 141 -2.64 -17.58 -7.87
CA VAL A 141 -1.93 -18.62 -7.14
C VAL A 141 -0.44 -18.42 -7.34
N ASN A 142 0.30 -18.22 -6.25
CA ASN A 142 1.74 -18.04 -6.32
C ASN A 142 2.49 -19.36 -6.59
N SER A 143 3.81 -19.27 -6.75
CA SER A 143 4.70 -20.42 -6.95
C SER A 143 4.61 -21.54 -5.89
N LYS A 144 3.98 -21.30 -4.73
CA LYS A 144 3.75 -22.28 -3.66
C LYS A 144 2.36 -22.92 -3.72
N GLY A 145 1.53 -22.59 -4.70
CA GLY A 145 0.17 -23.11 -4.80
C GLY A 145 -0.84 -22.41 -3.88
N ILE A 146 -0.52 -21.22 -3.37
CA ILE A 146 -1.36 -20.49 -2.42
C ILE A 146 -1.88 -19.19 -3.07
N PRO A 147 -3.19 -18.88 -2.99
CA PRO A 147 -3.70 -17.57 -3.39
C PRO A 147 -2.99 -16.44 -2.63
N SER A 148 -2.42 -15.48 -3.35
CA SER A 148 -1.68 -14.39 -2.74
C SER A 148 -1.70 -13.13 -3.61
N GLY A 149 -1.91 -11.98 -2.99
CA GLY A 149 -1.65 -10.69 -3.62
C GLY A 149 -0.16 -10.43 -3.86
N MET A 150 0.73 -11.17 -3.17
CA MET A 150 2.18 -11.07 -3.39
C MET A 150 2.57 -11.77 -4.69
N LEU A 151 3.12 -11.00 -5.63
CA LEU A 151 3.49 -11.46 -6.96
C LEU A 151 4.94 -11.96 -7.01
N ASP A 152 5.16 -13.00 -7.81
CA ASP A 152 6.49 -13.47 -8.15
C ASP A 152 7.13 -12.55 -9.23
N PRO A 153 8.48 -12.38 -9.24
CA PRO A 153 9.45 -12.98 -8.34
C PRO A 153 9.56 -12.25 -6.99
N VAL A 154 9.40 -12.98 -5.90
CA VAL A 154 9.60 -12.42 -4.55
C VAL A 154 11.10 -12.24 -4.26
N GLY A 155 11.50 -11.02 -3.89
CA GLY A 155 12.85 -10.67 -3.46
C GLY A 155 12.93 -10.39 -1.96
N ALA A 156 14.05 -10.76 -1.34
CA ALA A 156 14.31 -10.35 0.04
C ALA A 156 14.47 -8.82 0.12
N TRP A 157 13.96 -8.22 1.19
CA TRP A 157 14.13 -6.79 1.44
C TRP A 157 15.61 -6.49 1.73
N PRO A 158 16.31 -5.66 0.92
CA PRO A 158 17.70 -5.32 1.20
C PRO A 158 17.79 -4.54 2.51
N ALA A 159 18.78 -4.85 3.34
CA ALA A 159 18.91 -4.25 4.67
C ALA A 159 19.08 -2.73 4.59
N GLU A 160 19.84 -2.25 3.61
CA GLU A 160 20.10 -0.83 3.35
C GLU A 160 18.81 -0.10 2.92
N VAL A 161 17.99 -0.74 2.08
CA VAL A 161 16.70 -0.19 1.65
C VAL A 161 15.73 -0.13 2.83
N GLY A 162 15.64 -1.21 3.62
CA GLY A 162 14.77 -1.25 4.80
C GLY A 162 15.18 -0.25 5.88
N ALA A 163 16.47 -0.09 6.13
CA ALA A 163 16.99 0.88 7.08
C ALA A 163 16.68 2.32 6.65
N ALA A 164 16.88 2.65 5.37
CA ALA A 164 16.63 3.98 4.84
C ALA A 164 15.14 4.34 4.84
N LEU A 165 14.28 3.47 4.30
CA LEU A 165 12.84 3.71 4.24
C LEU A 165 12.18 3.69 5.62
N GLY A 166 12.76 2.99 6.59
CA GLY A 166 12.24 2.90 7.97
C GLY A 166 12.81 3.95 8.94
N GLU A 167 13.73 4.82 8.51
CA GLU A 167 14.40 5.76 9.43
C GLU A 167 13.38 6.71 10.09
N GLY A 168 13.37 6.75 11.42
CA GLY A 168 12.43 7.56 12.21
C GLY A 168 10.99 7.03 12.23
N GLY A 169 10.77 5.78 11.80
CA GLY A 169 9.46 5.13 11.76
C GLY A 169 8.73 5.08 13.09
N GLU A 170 9.46 4.90 14.19
CA GLU A 170 8.86 4.83 15.54
C GLU A 170 8.38 6.21 16.02
N GLU A 171 8.96 7.30 15.50
CA GLU A 171 8.63 8.69 15.86
C GLU A 171 7.74 9.39 14.82
N GLY A 172 7.13 8.65 13.88
CA GLY A 172 6.21 9.20 12.89
C GLY A 172 6.84 9.65 11.58
N ASN A 173 8.10 9.28 11.30
CA ASN A 173 8.75 9.46 9.98
C ASN A 173 8.86 8.10 9.25
N GLY A 174 9.77 7.95 8.31
CA GLY A 174 9.85 6.76 7.45
C GLY A 174 8.78 6.79 6.36
N LEU A 175 9.03 6.05 5.27
CA LEU A 175 8.24 6.15 4.04
C LEU A 175 6.74 5.90 4.28
N HIS A 176 6.38 4.95 5.17
CA HIS A 176 4.97 4.65 5.41
C HIS A 176 4.25 5.80 6.12
N ASN A 177 4.85 6.45 7.12
CA ASN A 177 4.24 7.61 7.79
C ASN A 177 4.27 8.88 6.90
N ILE A 178 5.29 9.02 6.05
CA ILE A 178 5.33 10.06 5.01
C ILE A 178 4.14 9.87 4.06
N ALA A 179 3.95 8.65 3.54
CA ALA A 179 2.84 8.31 2.66
C ALA A 179 1.47 8.53 3.34
N ALA A 180 1.34 8.16 4.61
CA ALA A 180 0.14 8.41 5.41
C ALA A 180 -0.16 9.90 5.58
N THR A 181 0.87 10.73 5.79
CA THR A 181 0.73 12.19 5.95
C THR A 181 0.36 12.89 4.64
N LEU A 182 0.85 12.38 3.52
CA LEU A 182 0.52 12.84 2.16
C LEU A 182 -0.89 12.45 1.73
N GLN A 183 -1.53 11.51 2.43
CA GLN A 183 -2.83 10.95 2.05
C GLN A 183 -3.99 11.85 2.46
N MET A 184 -4.89 12.13 1.53
CA MET A 184 -6.23 12.65 1.80
C MET A 184 -7.20 11.50 2.09
N ASP A 185 -8.17 11.77 2.95
CA ASP A 185 -9.25 10.82 3.23
C ASP A 185 -10.13 10.57 2.00
N SER A 186 -10.49 9.31 1.78
CA SER A 186 -11.41 8.92 0.72
C SER A 186 -12.85 8.90 1.22
N PRO A 187 -13.80 9.50 0.46
CA PRO A 187 -15.19 9.68 0.90
C PRO A 187 -15.92 8.36 1.17
N GLU A 188 -15.50 7.25 0.54
CA GLU A 188 -16.07 5.91 0.75
C GLU A 188 -15.95 5.42 2.20
N PHE A 189 -15.04 5.99 2.99
CA PHE A 189 -14.78 5.57 4.37
C PHE A 189 -15.32 6.53 5.43
N ALA A 190 -15.89 7.68 5.04
CA ALA A 190 -16.29 8.74 5.97
C ALA A 190 -17.29 8.27 7.05
N GLU A 191 -18.18 7.34 6.69
CA GLU A 191 -19.24 6.83 7.56
C GLU A 191 -19.03 5.35 7.94
N LEU A 192 -17.88 4.76 7.60
CA LEU A 192 -17.61 3.35 7.93
C LEU A 192 -17.08 3.23 9.37
N PRO A 193 -17.52 2.22 10.13
CA PRO A 193 -16.89 1.89 11.40
C PRO A 193 -15.46 1.41 11.14
N VAL A 194 -14.48 1.99 11.85
CA VAL A 194 -13.06 1.72 11.68
C VAL A 194 -12.36 1.62 13.04
N THR A 195 -11.27 0.86 13.11
CA THR A 195 -10.42 0.79 14.32
C THR A 195 -9.60 2.07 14.50
N GLU A 196 -8.87 2.21 15.61
CA GLU A 196 -7.90 3.29 15.80
C GLU A 196 -6.82 3.30 14.70
N MET A 197 -6.47 2.12 14.19
CA MET A 197 -5.56 1.95 13.05
C MET A 197 -6.25 2.15 11.70
N ARG A 198 -7.47 2.71 11.69
CA ARG A 198 -8.28 3.02 10.51
C ARG A 198 -8.66 1.79 9.67
N VAL A 199 -8.54 0.58 10.21
CA VAL A 199 -8.98 -0.65 9.54
C VAL A 199 -10.50 -0.75 9.62
N PRO A 200 -11.23 -0.98 8.50
CA PRO A 200 -12.68 -1.17 8.53
C PRO A 200 -13.13 -2.32 9.46
N ILE A 201 -14.16 -2.09 10.26
CA ILE A 201 -14.74 -3.09 11.17
C ILE A 201 -15.99 -3.68 10.51
N PHE A 202 -15.80 -4.70 9.68
CA PHE A 202 -16.88 -5.29 8.87
C PHE A 202 -18.08 -5.81 9.70
N GLY A 203 -17.82 -6.32 10.90
CA GLY A 203 -18.88 -6.82 11.80
C GLY A 203 -19.83 -5.72 12.31
N ASP A 204 -19.35 -4.48 12.38
CA ASP A 204 -20.12 -3.32 12.88
C ASP A 204 -20.83 -2.57 11.75
N MET A 205 -20.54 -2.92 10.49
CA MET A 205 -21.22 -2.36 9.34
C MET A 205 -22.69 -2.84 9.28
N ASN A 206 -23.60 -1.93 8.93
CA ASN A 206 -24.94 -2.33 8.51
C ASN A 206 -24.90 -3.03 7.13
N GLU A 207 -26.01 -3.63 6.71
CA GLU A 207 -26.03 -4.41 5.46
C GLU A 207 -25.71 -3.58 4.20
N GLU A 208 -26.16 -2.32 4.13
CA GLU A 208 -25.83 -1.44 3.01
C GLU A 208 -24.33 -1.12 2.96
N GLN A 209 -23.73 -0.85 4.12
CA GLN A 209 -22.29 -0.62 4.25
C GLN A 209 -21.48 -1.87 3.87
N LYS A 210 -21.89 -3.06 4.31
CA LYS A 210 -21.23 -4.32 3.90
C LYS A 210 -21.27 -4.52 2.40
N GLN A 211 -22.45 -4.37 1.78
CA GLN A 211 -22.62 -4.51 0.33
C GLN A 211 -21.77 -3.48 -0.44
N THR A 212 -21.71 -2.25 0.05
CA THR A 212 -20.86 -1.21 -0.55
C THR A 212 -19.38 -1.56 -0.41
N PHE A 213 -18.93 -1.97 0.77
CA PHE A 213 -17.53 -2.27 1.03
C PHE A 213 -17.02 -3.49 0.25
N ILE A 214 -17.79 -4.58 0.16
CA ILE A 214 -17.40 -5.74 -0.66
C ILE A 214 -17.35 -5.40 -2.15
N ALA A 215 -18.27 -4.56 -2.64
CA ALA A 215 -18.28 -4.11 -4.02
C ALA A 215 -17.05 -3.23 -4.33
N LEU A 216 -16.66 -2.35 -3.39
CA LEU A 216 -15.43 -1.57 -3.48
C LEU A 216 -14.17 -2.43 -3.44
N CYS A 217 -14.23 -3.60 -2.77
CA CYS A 217 -13.17 -4.61 -2.83
C CYS A 217 -13.17 -5.44 -4.13
N GLY A 218 -14.07 -5.17 -5.08
CA GLY A 218 -14.19 -5.94 -6.32
C GLY A 218 -14.84 -7.31 -6.17
N ILE A 219 -15.45 -7.59 -5.01
CA ILE A 219 -16.13 -8.86 -4.74
C ILE A 219 -17.52 -8.82 -5.38
N ARG A 220 -17.82 -9.80 -6.21
CA ARG A 220 -19.18 -10.09 -6.70
C ARG A 220 -19.71 -11.29 -5.93
N LEU A 221 -20.83 -11.09 -5.24
CA LEU A 221 -21.61 -12.14 -4.57
C LEU A 221 -22.40 -12.97 -5.59
#